data_AF-A0AAE9FJN2-F1
#
_entry.id   AF-A0AAE9FJN2-F1
#
_cell.length_a   1.000
_cell.length_b   1.000
_cell.length_c   1.000
_cell.angle_alpha   90.00
_cell.angle_beta   90.00
_cell.angle_gamma   90.00
#
_symmetry.space_group_name_H-M   'P 1'
#
loop_
_entity.id
_entity.type
_entity.pdbx_description
1 polymer ?
#
loop_
_entity_poly.entity_id
_entity_poly.type
_entity_poly.pdbx_seq_one_letter_code
_entity_poly.pdbx_strand_id
1 'polypeptide(L)'
;MAPKRKTATTSEELPGKQKRVRQVKRNQDDEVEKEIGFQCFYRSNMPTQDEIHKAVEEVSKMAVEVLKEGKTITNPDLAAVLLAEDKIQPNEEKMEDSDDDSMFEMSMDNYVEDRKFKKKSSRSFFLQSAYENGVHGYRLDEHEHSEQILFEIMKRLIPGTTNADLLYFAIHCVFPNIGTQFEISKMFPKLCRKYASEDSSLVGLERWKAQEQVEDLPVLPQLPEPEVLQHFIVKQMNLKIEKDDERCSDDCYKDLSPGYFEKMLKKLDSRNPSDVLLYVAKSKVTNSKTAAFLNDLLLRSETWITGFCEHARTSKENTCAKWFELLMDNSTIPDDRLYKTTMKKYKDDQKGFNKRLNRFYSAVWTKKDLNVHPLTPCNHVGSCGPNVPHCSCNKYCTVACQCRYDCGIKFPGCNCGEVDGQSCGTSSCPCVLLKLECNPLTCNTCSRTSGNAPCLNAELGKGAMVVIHVKRSGVPQIEGNGAFLGQSVKKHECLGEYVGESIPDEEIERRGAEYHFHAVTFLIPAKVLGQEWMP
;
A
#
# COMPACT_ATOMS: atom_id res chain seq x y z
N MET A 1 63.85 11.37 11.18
CA MET A 1 63.62 12.20 12.39
C MET A 1 62.15 12.59 12.43
N ALA A 2 61.41 12.08 13.41
CA ALA A 2 59.99 12.41 13.64
C ALA A 2 59.85 13.75 14.39
N PRO A 3 58.69 14.42 14.26
CA PRO A 3 58.01 14.98 15.43
C PRO A 3 56.49 14.71 15.39
N LYS A 4 55.90 13.99 16.36
CA LYS A 4 55.53 14.33 17.75
C LYS A 4 54.13 14.94 17.90
N ARG A 5 53.24 14.12 18.50
CA ARG A 5 51.95 14.43 19.13
C ARG A 5 52.05 15.62 20.11
N LYS A 6 50.98 16.41 20.19
CA LYS A 6 50.70 17.31 21.33
C LYS A 6 49.42 16.87 22.03
N THR A 7 49.56 16.52 23.30
CA THR A 7 48.55 16.49 24.35
C THR A 7 48.40 17.89 24.97
N ALA A 8 47.20 18.28 25.39
CA ALA A 8 47.01 19.33 26.39
C ALA A 8 45.78 19.03 27.26
N THR A 9 45.96 19.33 28.53
CA THR A 9 45.24 18.92 29.74
C THR A 9 44.25 19.95 30.25
N THR A 10 43.22 19.43 30.93
CA THR A 10 42.40 19.95 32.05
C THR A 10 42.66 21.35 32.64
N SER A 11 41.57 22.08 32.89
CA SER A 11 41.40 22.96 34.07
C SER A 11 39.94 22.98 34.52
N GLU A 12 39.76 23.02 35.84
CA GLU A 12 38.56 22.82 36.65
C GLU A 12 37.66 24.06 36.71
N GLU A 13 36.36 23.88 37.03
CA GLU A 13 35.70 24.58 38.15
C GLU A 13 34.25 24.07 38.36
N LEU A 14 33.97 23.59 39.57
CA LEU A 14 32.64 23.36 40.16
C LEU A 14 32.15 24.66 40.83
N PRO A 15 30.82 24.86 40.99
CA PRO A 15 30.27 24.62 42.32
C PRO A 15 28.88 23.98 42.32
N GLY A 16 28.63 23.18 43.36
CA GLY A 16 27.43 22.36 43.49
C GLY A 16 26.16 23.05 43.96
N LYS A 17 25.09 22.25 43.94
CA LYS A 17 23.95 22.32 44.87
C LYS A 17 23.28 20.95 44.90
N GLN A 18 23.50 20.22 45.99
CA GLN A 18 22.70 19.05 46.36
C GLN A 18 21.24 19.48 46.56
N LYS A 19 20.32 18.94 45.77
CA LYS A 19 18.92 18.79 46.17
C LYS A 19 18.64 17.31 46.39
N ARG A 20 18.34 16.97 47.64
CA ARG A 20 17.87 15.67 48.10
C ARG A 20 16.68 15.24 47.24
N VAL A 21 16.85 14.16 46.47
CA VAL A 21 15.71 13.45 45.87
C VAL A 21 14.99 12.76 47.02
N ARG A 22 13.76 13.18 47.29
CA ARG A 22 12.84 12.49 48.17
C ARG A 22 12.69 11.06 47.66
N GLN A 23 13.01 10.07 48.49
CA GLN A 23 12.50 8.72 48.33
C GLN A 23 10.97 8.80 48.38
N VAL A 24 10.35 8.86 47.21
CA VAL A 24 8.93 8.53 47.06
C VAL A 24 8.89 7.01 47.17
N LYS A 25 8.30 6.51 48.25
CA LYS A 25 7.88 5.11 48.32
C LYS A 25 7.00 4.86 47.10
N ARG A 26 7.50 4.09 46.13
CA ARG A 26 6.65 3.51 45.09
C ARG A 26 5.68 2.59 45.82
N ASN A 27 4.40 2.98 45.82
CA ASN A 27 3.34 2.05 46.14
C ASN A 27 3.38 0.94 45.08
N GLN A 28 3.29 -0.31 45.54
CA GLN A 28 3.30 -1.50 44.68
C GLN A 28 2.00 -1.67 43.87
N ASP A 29 1.14 -0.67 43.87
CA ASP A 29 -0.18 -0.71 43.25
C ASP A 29 -0.23 0.01 41.89
N ASP A 30 0.82 0.76 41.51
CA ASP A 30 0.89 1.52 40.25
C ASP A 30 1.51 0.73 39.06
N GLU A 31 1.78 -0.57 39.24
CA GLU A 31 2.44 -1.43 38.24
C GLU A 31 1.47 -2.23 37.35
N VAL A 32 0.15 -2.07 37.51
CA VAL A 32 -0.86 -2.95 36.86
C VAL A 32 -1.72 -2.26 35.77
N GLU A 33 -1.65 -0.93 35.61
CA GLU A 33 -2.53 -0.22 34.65
C GLU A 33 -2.00 -0.11 33.21
N LYS A 34 -1.06 -0.98 32.79
CA LYS A 34 -0.49 -0.97 31.43
C LYS A 34 -0.68 -2.26 30.62
N GLU A 35 -1.49 -3.21 31.07
CA GLU A 35 -1.37 -4.60 30.61
C GLU A 35 -2.63 -5.22 29.97
N ILE A 36 -3.45 -4.44 29.26
CA ILE A 36 -4.50 -5.02 28.40
C ILE A 36 -4.39 -4.42 27.00
N GLY A 37 -3.84 -5.18 26.06
CA GLY A 37 -3.74 -4.83 24.63
C GLY A 37 -5.08 -4.84 23.88
N PHE A 38 -6.18 -4.45 24.54
CA PHE A 38 -7.52 -4.44 23.98
C PHE A 38 -7.69 -3.29 22.98
N GLN A 39 -8.20 -3.59 21.78
CA GLN A 39 -8.46 -2.60 20.74
C GLN A 39 -9.97 -2.46 20.47
N CYS A 40 -10.45 -1.22 20.35
CA CYS A 40 -11.86 -0.91 20.06
C CYS A 40 -12.03 -0.65 18.55
N PHE A 41 -12.63 -1.56 17.79
CA PHE A 41 -12.91 -1.36 16.36
C PHE A 41 -14.37 -0.98 16.09
N TYR A 42 -15.31 -1.59 16.82
CA TYR A 42 -16.75 -1.47 16.54
C TYR A 42 -17.53 -0.79 17.67
N ARG A 43 -17.00 -0.70 18.91
CA ARG A 43 -17.60 0.07 20.01
C ARG A 43 -16.58 0.93 20.76
N SER A 44 -17.02 2.07 21.30
CA SER A 44 -16.14 3.06 21.94
C SER A 44 -15.86 2.84 23.44
N ASN A 45 -16.52 1.87 24.10
CA ASN A 45 -16.41 1.69 25.55
C ASN A 45 -15.42 0.57 25.88
N MET A 46 -14.41 0.89 26.70
CA MET A 46 -13.46 -0.09 27.25
C MET A 46 -14.17 -1.04 28.22
N PRO A 47 -14.01 -2.36 28.06
CA PRO A 47 -14.53 -3.34 29.01
C PRO A 47 -13.75 -3.30 30.33
N THR A 48 -14.41 -3.63 31.42
CA THR A 48 -13.78 -3.85 32.73
C THR A 48 -13.02 -5.18 32.77
N GLN A 49 -12.07 -5.31 33.69
CA GLN A 49 -11.33 -6.57 33.91
C GLN A 49 -12.26 -7.77 34.16
N ASP A 50 -13.33 -7.56 34.91
CA ASP A 50 -14.33 -8.60 35.19
C ASP A 50 -15.12 -9.02 33.93
N GLU A 51 -15.39 -8.10 33.02
CA GLU A 51 -16.04 -8.41 31.73
C GLU A 51 -15.10 -9.18 30.81
N ILE A 52 -13.81 -8.84 30.80
CA ILE A 52 -12.78 -9.58 30.07
C ILE A 52 -12.67 -11.01 30.59
N HIS A 53 -12.52 -11.18 31.90
CA HIS A 53 -12.41 -12.51 32.52
C HIS A 53 -13.62 -13.40 32.20
N LYS A 54 -14.83 -12.84 32.26
CA LYS A 54 -16.06 -13.57 31.91
C LYS A 54 -16.10 -13.98 30.44
N ALA A 55 -15.72 -13.07 29.54
CA ALA A 55 -15.69 -13.37 28.10
C ALA A 55 -14.65 -14.44 27.75
N VAL A 56 -13.46 -14.38 28.36
CA VAL A 56 -12.41 -15.41 28.19
C VAL A 56 -12.91 -16.76 28.71
N GLU A 57 -13.55 -16.79 29.89
CA GLU A 57 -14.10 -18.01 30.45
C GLU A 57 -15.22 -18.61 29.57
N GLU A 58 -16.06 -17.76 28.96
CA GLU A 58 -17.11 -18.19 28.02
C GLU A 58 -16.52 -18.82 26.75
N VAL A 59 -15.51 -18.18 26.15
CA VAL A 59 -14.80 -18.72 24.97
C VAL A 59 -14.09 -20.03 25.32
N SER A 60 -13.40 -20.10 26.46
CA SER A 60 -12.72 -21.32 26.93
C SER A 60 -13.70 -22.48 27.15
N LYS A 61 -14.87 -22.22 27.75
CA LYS A 61 -15.94 -23.23 27.89
C LYS A 61 -16.46 -23.71 26.53
N MET A 62 -16.72 -22.79 25.61
CA MET A 62 -17.17 -23.12 24.25
C MET A 62 -16.14 -23.96 23.50
N ALA A 63 -14.85 -23.64 23.63
CA ALA A 63 -13.77 -24.42 23.05
C ALA A 63 -13.77 -25.86 23.56
N VAL A 64 -13.93 -26.07 24.87
CA VAL A 64 -14.03 -27.40 25.47
C VAL A 64 -15.25 -28.17 24.96
N GLU A 65 -16.40 -27.51 24.79
CA GLU A 65 -17.62 -28.13 24.24
C GLU A 65 -17.41 -28.59 22.79
N VAL A 66 -16.91 -27.71 21.93
CA VAL A 66 -16.62 -28.03 20.52
C VAL A 66 -15.59 -29.15 20.40
N LEU A 67 -14.53 -29.14 21.21
CA LEU A 67 -13.52 -30.19 21.24
C LEU A 67 -14.08 -31.55 21.69
N LYS A 68 -15.01 -31.56 22.66
CA LYS A 68 -15.69 -32.78 23.08
C LYS A 68 -16.59 -33.33 21.98
N GLU A 69 -17.33 -32.46 21.29
CA GLU A 69 -18.17 -32.85 20.16
C GLU A 69 -17.35 -33.42 19.00
N GLY A 70 -16.22 -32.77 18.65
CA GLY A 70 -15.28 -33.27 17.65
C GLY A 70 -14.67 -34.62 18.02
N LYS A 71 -14.39 -34.85 19.31
CA LYS A 71 -13.93 -36.16 19.83
C LYS A 71 -15.04 -37.23 19.83
N THR A 72 -16.32 -36.86 19.84
CA THR A 72 -17.45 -37.80 19.69
C THR A 72 -17.82 -38.10 18.24
N ILE A 73 -17.42 -37.25 17.29
CA ILE A 73 -17.54 -37.49 15.85
C ILE A 73 -16.21 -38.07 15.34
N THR A 74 -15.74 -39.18 15.91
CA THR A 74 -14.79 -40.02 15.18
C THR A 74 -15.61 -40.83 14.18
N ASN A 75 -15.79 -40.27 12.98
CA ASN A 75 -16.10 -41.08 11.82
C ASN A 75 -15.02 -42.19 11.74
N PRO A 76 -15.38 -43.49 11.79
CA PRO A 76 -14.41 -44.58 11.78
C PRO A 76 -13.45 -44.52 10.58
N ASP A 77 -13.84 -43.85 9.50
CA ASP A 77 -13.02 -43.70 8.30
C ASP A 77 -11.95 -42.59 8.40
N LEU A 78 -12.05 -41.63 9.33
CA LEU A 78 -11.02 -40.60 9.52
C LEU A 78 -9.88 -41.06 10.46
N ALA A 79 -10.14 -42.05 11.33
CA ALA A 79 -9.11 -42.65 12.18
C ALA A 79 -8.03 -43.37 11.35
N ALA A 80 -8.37 -43.82 10.14
CA ALA A 80 -7.40 -44.42 9.21
C ALA A 80 -6.48 -43.39 8.56
N VAL A 81 -6.92 -42.13 8.41
CA VAL A 81 -6.12 -41.05 7.81
C VAL A 81 -5.10 -40.51 8.82
N LEU A 82 -5.51 -40.32 10.08
CA LEU A 82 -4.61 -39.87 11.15
C LEU A 82 -3.54 -40.91 11.52
N LEU A 83 -3.79 -42.21 11.25
CA LEU A 83 -2.77 -43.27 11.41
C LEU A 83 -1.88 -43.45 10.17
N ALA A 84 -2.20 -42.81 9.04
CA ALA A 84 -1.40 -42.86 7.81
C ALA A 84 -0.37 -41.71 7.73
N GLU A 85 -0.61 -40.59 8.41
CA GLU A 85 0.31 -39.44 8.45
C GLU A 85 1.59 -39.72 9.28
N ASP A 86 1.55 -40.72 10.18
CA ASP A 86 2.73 -41.19 10.93
C ASP A 86 3.71 -42.07 10.11
N LYS A 87 3.44 -42.27 8.81
CA LYS A 87 4.33 -43.03 7.90
C LYS A 87 4.53 -42.35 6.55
N ILE A 88 5.03 -41.12 6.56
CA ILE A 88 5.68 -40.54 5.37
C ILE A 88 7.12 -40.18 5.74
N GLN A 89 8.06 -41.04 5.32
CA GLN A 89 9.46 -40.66 5.22
C GLN A 89 9.63 -39.59 4.13
N PRO A 90 10.56 -38.64 4.29
CA PRO A 90 10.71 -37.54 3.36
C PRO A 90 11.24 -38.07 2.02
N ASN A 91 10.46 -37.90 0.97
CA ASN A 91 10.96 -37.97 -0.40
C ASN A 91 11.02 -36.56 -0.97
N GLU A 92 12.22 -36.21 -1.44
CA GLU A 92 12.53 -35.03 -2.24
C GLU A 92 11.66 -35.03 -3.51
N GLU A 93 10.95 -33.94 -3.80
CA GLU A 93 11.03 -33.16 -5.07
C GLU A 93 9.81 -32.28 -5.34
N LYS A 94 10.14 -31.08 -5.85
CA LYS A 94 9.39 -30.14 -6.73
C LYS A 94 8.50 -29.07 -6.09
N MET A 95 9.11 -27.89 -6.09
CA MET A 95 8.56 -26.55 -5.88
C MET A 95 7.85 -26.11 -7.17
N GLU A 96 6.57 -25.78 -7.09
CA GLU A 96 5.84 -25.00 -8.09
C GLU A 96 5.29 -23.74 -7.41
N ASP A 97 5.48 -22.61 -8.09
CA ASP A 97 5.20 -21.24 -7.66
C ASP A 97 3.70 -20.94 -7.50
N SER A 98 3.33 -20.19 -6.45
CA SER A 98 2.13 -19.35 -6.46
C SER A 98 2.12 -18.29 -5.35
N ASP A 99 2.05 -17.03 -5.80
CA ASP A 99 1.38 -15.84 -5.23
C ASP A 99 1.65 -15.46 -3.75
N ASP A 100 2.62 -14.54 -3.57
CA ASP A 100 2.96 -13.90 -2.29
C ASP A 100 2.15 -12.61 -2.05
N ASP A 101 1.22 -12.70 -1.10
CA ASP A 101 0.74 -11.57 -0.29
C ASP A 101 0.48 -12.04 1.16
N SER A 102 1.35 -12.95 1.66
CA SER A 102 1.30 -13.41 3.05
C SER A 102 2.40 -12.76 3.88
N MET A 103 1.96 -11.99 4.87
CA MET A 103 2.76 -11.63 6.04
C MET A 103 3.26 -12.94 6.70
N PHE A 104 4.55 -13.24 6.55
CA PHE A 104 5.16 -14.42 7.12
C PHE A 104 5.12 -14.37 8.65
N GLU A 105 4.35 -15.28 9.26
CA GLU A 105 4.53 -15.67 10.65
C GLU A 105 5.77 -16.56 10.74
N MET A 106 6.73 -16.19 11.60
CA MET A 106 7.91 -17.02 11.85
C MET A 106 7.51 -18.27 12.66
N SER A 107 7.46 -19.45 12.03
CA SER A 107 7.44 -20.73 12.75
C SER A 107 8.84 -21.09 13.25
N MET A 108 8.92 -21.69 14.44
CA MET A 108 10.18 -21.94 15.16
C MET A 108 10.83 -23.28 14.82
N ASP A 109 10.62 -23.82 13.62
CA ASP A 109 11.10 -25.18 13.29
C ASP A 109 12.61 -25.25 12.96
N ASN A 110 13.33 -24.12 12.96
CA ASN A 110 14.74 -24.06 12.56
C ASN A 110 15.73 -23.62 13.65
N TYR A 111 15.49 -23.92 14.94
CA TYR A 111 16.49 -23.60 15.98
C TYR A 111 16.83 -24.77 16.92
N VAL A 112 18.04 -25.31 16.70
CA VAL A 112 18.77 -26.11 17.68
C VAL A 112 19.26 -25.19 18.80
N GLU A 113 18.59 -25.20 19.95
CA GLU A 113 19.12 -24.54 21.15
C GLU A 113 20.37 -25.29 21.66
N ASP A 114 21.53 -24.67 21.50
CA ASP A 114 22.76 -25.13 22.13
C ASP A 114 22.66 -24.86 23.65
N ARG A 115 22.42 -25.91 24.44
CA ARG A 115 22.00 -25.88 25.86
C ARG A 115 23.09 -25.43 26.86
N LYS A 116 23.90 -24.42 26.53
CA LYS A 116 24.99 -23.98 27.41
C LYS A 116 25.18 -22.47 27.49
N PHE A 117 24.14 -21.63 27.55
CA PHE A 117 24.30 -20.28 28.13
C PHE A 117 22.98 -19.73 28.70
N LYS A 118 22.82 -19.79 30.04
CA LYS A 118 21.78 -19.07 30.78
C LYS A 118 22.14 -17.58 30.88
N LYS A 119 21.99 -16.85 29.78
CA LYS A 119 21.64 -15.44 29.78
C LYS A 119 20.36 -15.36 28.94
N LYS A 120 19.29 -14.73 29.44
CA LYS A 120 18.22 -14.26 28.53
C LYS A 120 18.93 -13.43 27.47
N SER A 121 19.11 -14.00 26.28
CA SER A 121 19.90 -13.39 25.21
C SER A 121 19.24 -12.06 24.90
N SER A 122 20.02 -11.00 24.71
CA SER A 122 19.52 -9.70 24.23
C SER A 122 18.55 -9.87 23.06
N ARG A 123 18.77 -10.90 22.23
CA ARG A 123 17.93 -11.32 21.10
C ARG A 123 16.46 -11.59 21.46
N SER A 124 16.16 -12.30 22.55
CA SER A 124 14.76 -12.60 22.89
C SER A 124 13.99 -11.34 23.33
N PHE A 125 14.68 -10.44 24.03
CA PHE A 125 14.12 -9.15 24.41
C PHE A 125 13.89 -8.25 23.19
N PHE A 126 14.81 -8.27 22.21
CA PHE A 126 14.66 -7.53 20.96
C PHE A 126 13.51 -8.04 20.09
N LEU A 127 13.38 -9.36 19.91
CA LEU A 127 12.26 -9.94 19.17
C LEU A 127 10.92 -9.52 19.80
N GLN A 128 10.81 -9.57 21.13
CA GLN A 128 9.60 -9.13 21.82
C GLN A 128 9.31 -7.63 21.67
N SER A 129 10.34 -6.79 21.48
CA SER A 129 10.16 -5.35 21.22
C SER A 129 9.93 -4.99 19.75
N ALA A 130 10.40 -5.83 18.81
CA ALA A 130 10.26 -5.60 17.37
C ALA A 130 8.91 -6.10 16.82
N TYR A 131 8.29 -7.07 17.50
CA TYR A 131 6.97 -7.59 17.19
C TYR A 131 5.98 -7.15 18.27
N GLU A 132 5.31 -6.02 18.04
CA GLU A 132 4.37 -5.42 19.01
C GLU A 132 3.23 -6.36 19.41
N ASN A 133 2.82 -7.24 18.49
CA ASN A 133 1.75 -8.21 18.68
C ASN A 133 2.25 -9.57 19.23
N GLY A 134 3.53 -9.68 19.56
CA GLY A 134 4.16 -10.92 20.01
C GLY A 134 4.67 -11.80 18.87
N VAL A 135 5.28 -12.93 19.26
CA VAL A 135 5.84 -13.92 18.34
C VAL A 135 5.00 -15.19 18.46
N HIS A 136 4.54 -15.71 17.32
CA HIS A 136 3.79 -16.97 17.26
C HIS A 136 4.54 -18.10 18.00
N GLY A 137 3.84 -18.86 18.84
CA GLY A 137 4.39 -19.95 19.64
C GLY A 137 5.10 -19.51 20.92
N TYR A 138 5.22 -18.22 21.20
CA TYR A 138 5.83 -17.73 22.45
C TYR A 138 4.87 -17.82 23.65
N ARG A 139 3.56 -17.75 23.40
CA ARG A 139 2.50 -18.03 24.37
C ARG A 139 1.86 -19.37 24.04
N LEU A 140 1.47 -20.12 25.05
CA LEU A 140 0.74 -21.37 24.86
C LEU A 140 -0.75 -21.05 24.72
N ASP A 141 -1.40 -21.69 23.76
CA ASP A 141 -2.86 -21.68 23.69
C ASP A 141 -3.44 -22.46 24.88
N GLU A 142 -4.61 -22.03 25.36
CA GLU A 142 -5.28 -22.71 26.47
C GLU A 142 -5.81 -24.08 26.05
N HIS A 143 -6.20 -24.21 24.77
CA HIS A 143 -6.72 -25.45 24.18
C HIS A 143 -6.13 -25.71 22.79
N GLU A 144 -6.16 -26.98 22.36
CA GLU A 144 -5.89 -27.36 20.97
C GLU A 144 -6.89 -26.67 20.03
N HIS A 145 -6.43 -26.21 18.87
CA HIS A 145 -7.26 -25.49 17.92
C HIS A 145 -6.97 -25.89 16.47
N SER A 146 -7.93 -25.61 15.61
CA SER A 146 -7.84 -25.70 14.16
C SER A 146 -8.80 -24.68 13.55
N GLU A 147 -8.67 -24.39 12.26
CA GLU A 147 -9.61 -23.48 11.57
C GLU A 147 -11.07 -23.94 11.70
N GLN A 148 -11.31 -25.26 11.69
CA GLN A 148 -12.65 -25.84 11.88
C GLN A 148 -13.17 -25.61 13.30
N ILE A 149 -12.32 -25.81 14.32
CA ILE A 149 -12.69 -25.58 15.73
C ILE A 149 -13.00 -24.09 15.94
N LEU A 150 -12.15 -23.21 15.42
CA LEU A 150 -12.36 -21.77 15.47
C LEU A 150 -13.66 -21.36 14.78
N PHE A 151 -13.96 -21.92 13.61
CA PHE A 151 -15.21 -21.68 12.89
C PHE A 151 -16.44 -22.05 13.74
N GLU A 152 -16.44 -23.24 14.36
CA GLU A 152 -17.57 -23.70 15.19
C GLU A 152 -17.74 -22.84 16.45
N ILE A 153 -16.64 -22.44 17.10
CA ILE A 153 -16.67 -21.51 18.25
C ILE A 153 -17.28 -20.17 17.82
N MET A 154 -16.77 -19.57 16.75
CA MET A 154 -17.26 -18.27 16.26
C MET A 154 -18.73 -18.34 15.83
N LYS A 155 -19.14 -19.40 15.13
CA LYS A 155 -20.51 -19.62 14.67
C LYS A 155 -21.51 -19.64 15.83
N ARG A 156 -21.14 -20.17 17.00
CA ARG A 156 -21.99 -20.26 18.19
C ARG A 156 -22.01 -18.97 19.01
N LEU A 157 -20.87 -18.27 19.13
CA LEU A 157 -20.73 -17.09 19.98
C LEU A 157 -21.13 -15.78 19.31
N ILE A 158 -20.94 -15.64 17.99
CA ILE A 158 -21.25 -14.41 17.23
C ILE A 158 -22.73 -14.00 17.36
N PRO A 159 -23.74 -14.88 17.21
CA PRO A 159 -25.15 -14.51 17.28
C PRO A 159 -25.58 -13.93 18.65
N GLY A 160 -24.93 -14.37 19.73
CA GLY A 160 -25.20 -13.94 21.11
C GLY A 160 -24.36 -12.73 21.56
N THR A 161 -23.42 -12.28 20.74
CA THR A 161 -22.46 -11.25 21.16
C THR A 161 -23.06 -9.85 21.13
N THR A 162 -22.83 -9.11 22.21
CA THR A 162 -23.19 -7.69 22.32
C THR A 162 -21.99 -6.76 22.12
N ASN A 163 -20.77 -7.26 22.35
CA ASN A 163 -19.52 -6.55 22.14
C ASN A 163 -18.56 -7.42 21.32
N ALA A 164 -18.47 -7.12 20.02
CA ALA A 164 -17.66 -7.90 19.08
C ALA A 164 -16.16 -7.80 19.37
N ASP A 165 -15.68 -6.61 19.74
CA ASP A 165 -14.29 -6.38 20.09
C ASP A 165 -13.88 -7.25 21.28
N LEU A 166 -14.74 -7.32 22.30
CA LEU A 166 -14.55 -8.17 23.47
C LEU A 166 -14.52 -9.66 23.11
N LEU A 167 -15.39 -10.11 22.20
CA LEU A 167 -15.39 -11.49 21.74
C LEU A 167 -14.08 -11.84 21.02
N TYR A 168 -13.65 -11.03 20.05
CA TYR A 168 -12.41 -11.32 19.31
C TYR A 168 -11.18 -11.25 20.22
N PHE A 169 -11.18 -10.34 21.21
CA PHE A 169 -10.11 -10.25 22.19
C PHE A 169 -10.09 -11.48 23.11
N ALA A 170 -11.25 -11.95 23.56
CA ALA A 170 -11.36 -13.16 24.35
C ALA A 170 -10.87 -14.39 23.58
N ILE A 171 -11.19 -14.48 22.28
CA ILE A 171 -10.65 -15.53 21.39
C ILE A 171 -9.12 -15.43 21.30
N HIS A 172 -8.57 -14.22 21.13
CA HIS A 172 -7.12 -14.01 21.15
C HIS A 172 -6.47 -14.42 22.48
N CYS A 173 -7.13 -14.17 23.62
CA CYS A 173 -6.60 -14.58 24.92
C CYS A 173 -6.55 -16.11 25.10
N VAL A 174 -7.55 -16.83 24.59
CA VAL A 174 -7.61 -18.30 24.66
C VAL A 174 -6.66 -18.92 23.62
N PHE A 175 -6.53 -18.30 22.45
CA PHE A 175 -5.73 -18.78 21.32
C PHE A 175 -4.77 -17.69 20.79
N PRO A 176 -3.75 -17.30 21.57
CA PRO A 176 -2.82 -16.24 21.19
C PRO A 176 -2.05 -16.51 19.90
N ASN A 177 -1.94 -17.77 19.48
CA ASN A 177 -1.21 -18.15 18.27
C ASN A 177 -2.06 -18.16 16.99
N ILE A 178 -3.39 -18.00 17.08
CA ILE A 178 -4.25 -17.94 15.88
C ILE A 178 -4.10 -16.61 15.13
N GLY A 179 -3.75 -15.55 15.86
CA GLY A 179 -3.64 -14.19 15.34
C GLY A 179 -4.09 -13.15 16.36
N THR A 180 -3.92 -11.89 16.00
CA THR A 180 -4.34 -10.74 16.81
C THR A 180 -5.86 -10.61 16.88
N GLN A 181 -6.36 -9.81 17.84
CA GLN A 181 -7.78 -9.43 17.92
C GLN A 181 -8.31 -8.92 16.56
N PHE A 182 -7.52 -8.11 15.85
CA PHE A 182 -7.88 -7.58 14.54
C PHE A 182 -7.94 -8.66 13.45
N GLU A 183 -6.95 -9.54 13.37
CA GLU A 183 -6.92 -10.61 12.38
C GLU A 183 -8.06 -11.61 12.59
N ILE A 184 -8.29 -12.01 13.84
CA ILE A 184 -9.43 -12.85 14.23
C ILE A 184 -10.74 -12.19 13.82
N SER A 185 -10.86 -10.87 13.99
CA SER A 185 -12.04 -10.14 13.54
C SER A 185 -12.29 -10.32 12.04
N LYS A 186 -11.30 -10.60 11.20
CA LYS A 186 -11.45 -10.81 9.75
C LYS A 186 -11.61 -12.27 9.33
N MET A 187 -11.43 -13.22 10.24
CA MET A 187 -11.41 -14.65 9.90
C MET A 187 -12.79 -15.23 9.60
N PHE A 188 -13.83 -14.84 10.34
CA PHE A 188 -15.14 -15.50 10.25
C PHE A 188 -15.74 -15.54 8.84
N PRO A 189 -15.77 -14.46 8.04
CA PRO A 189 -16.28 -14.52 6.66
C PRO A 189 -15.48 -15.45 5.75
N LYS A 190 -14.17 -15.58 5.98
CA LYS A 190 -13.32 -16.52 5.24
C LYS A 190 -13.65 -17.97 5.63
N LEU A 191 -13.82 -18.23 6.93
CA LEU A 191 -14.20 -19.54 7.45
C LEU A 191 -15.60 -19.97 6.98
N CYS A 192 -16.59 -19.07 6.97
CA CYS A 192 -17.92 -19.34 6.40
C CYS A 192 -17.83 -19.77 4.94
N ARG A 193 -17.02 -19.08 4.11
CA ARG A 193 -16.82 -19.48 2.70
C ARG A 193 -16.16 -20.84 2.56
N LYS A 194 -15.27 -21.20 3.49
CA LYS A 194 -14.53 -22.48 3.45
C LYS A 194 -15.38 -23.66 3.93
N TYR A 195 -16.12 -23.51 5.02
CA TYR A 195 -16.79 -24.61 5.70
C TYR A 195 -18.31 -24.61 5.61
N ALA A 196 -18.92 -23.54 5.11
CA ALA A 196 -20.37 -23.38 5.04
C ALA A 196 -20.81 -22.49 3.87
N SER A 197 -20.23 -22.70 2.68
CA SER A 197 -20.50 -21.90 1.47
C SER A 197 -21.96 -21.91 1.02
N GLU A 198 -22.69 -22.99 1.32
CA GLU A 198 -24.11 -23.16 0.97
C GLU A 198 -25.07 -22.65 2.06
N ASP A 199 -24.56 -22.30 3.25
CA ASP A 199 -25.39 -21.89 4.39
C ASP A 199 -25.65 -20.38 4.37
N SER A 200 -26.71 -20.00 3.66
CA SER A 200 -27.19 -18.60 3.59
C SER A 200 -27.57 -18.01 4.95
N SER A 201 -27.76 -18.82 6.00
CA SER A 201 -28.11 -18.33 7.35
C SER A 201 -26.95 -17.65 8.07
N LEU A 202 -25.71 -17.87 7.61
CA LEU A 202 -24.50 -17.28 8.21
C LEU A 202 -24.18 -15.88 7.66
N VAL A 203 -24.83 -15.47 6.57
CA VAL A 203 -24.66 -14.15 5.96
C VAL A 203 -25.26 -13.09 6.88
N GLY A 204 -24.46 -12.07 7.22
CA GLY A 204 -24.92 -10.94 8.04
C GLY A 204 -25.03 -11.23 9.54
N LEU A 205 -24.48 -12.36 10.03
CA LEU A 205 -24.37 -12.64 11.47
C LEU A 205 -23.53 -11.60 12.20
N GLU A 206 -22.46 -11.12 11.58
CA GLU A 206 -21.63 -10.02 12.09
C GLU A 206 -22.30 -8.67 11.78
N ARG A 207 -23.43 -8.41 12.44
CA ARG A 207 -24.29 -7.22 12.19
C ARG A 207 -23.54 -5.89 12.29
N TRP A 208 -22.46 -5.85 13.08
CA TRP A 208 -21.58 -4.69 13.25
C TRP A 208 -20.69 -4.40 12.04
N LYS A 209 -20.57 -5.32 11.07
CA LYS A 209 -19.76 -5.15 9.84
C LYS A 209 -20.54 -4.69 8.62
N ALA A 210 -21.81 -4.30 8.78
CA ALA A 210 -22.67 -3.89 7.68
C ALA A 210 -22.17 -2.64 6.89
N GLN A 211 -21.05 -2.02 7.29
CA GLN A 211 -20.43 -0.87 6.62
C GLN A 211 -19.13 -1.17 5.87
N GLU A 212 -18.56 -2.38 5.96
CA GLU A 212 -17.32 -2.73 5.25
C GLU A 212 -17.61 -3.75 4.15
N GLN A 213 -18.25 -3.30 3.06
CA GLN A 213 -17.96 -3.95 1.79
C GLN A 213 -16.62 -3.40 1.32
N VAL A 214 -15.57 -4.20 1.54
CA VAL A 214 -14.31 -4.06 0.83
C VAL A 214 -14.65 -4.22 -0.65
N GLU A 215 -14.64 -3.11 -1.38
CA GLU A 215 -14.55 -3.16 -2.83
C GLU A 215 -13.29 -3.95 -3.16
N ASP A 216 -13.46 -5.13 -3.76
CA ASP A 216 -12.37 -5.78 -4.46
C ASP A 216 -11.72 -4.72 -5.35
N LEU A 217 -10.41 -4.49 -5.16
CA LEU A 217 -9.64 -3.58 -6.00
C LEU A 217 -10.04 -3.84 -7.45
N PRO A 218 -10.57 -2.84 -8.19
CA PRO A 218 -10.91 -3.08 -9.58
C PRO A 218 -9.60 -3.39 -10.30
N VAL A 219 -9.44 -4.67 -10.69
CA VAL A 219 -8.49 -5.08 -11.71
C VAL A 219 -8.78 -4.18 -12.90
N LEU A 220 -7.88 -3.23 -13.16
CA LEU A 220 -8.04 -2.27 -14.25
C LEU A 220 -8.28 -3.05 -15.53
N PRO A 221 -9.50 -3.04 -16.09
CA PRO A 221 -9.75 -3.70 -17.35
C PRO A 221 -8.97 -2.91 -18.39
N GLN A 222 -8.12 -3.59 -19.16
CA GLN A 222 -7.52 -3.01 -20.36
C GLN A 222 -8.66 -2.76 -21.36
N LEU A 223 -9.25 -1.56 -21.32
CA LEU A 223 -10.29 -1.15 -22.26
C LEU A 223 -9.67 -0.50 -23.50
N PRO A 224 -10.10 -0.86 -24.72
CA PRO A 224 -9.61 -0.29 -25.98
C PRO A 224 -10.13 1.12 -26.36
N GLU A 225 -10.86 1.83 -25.47
CA GLU A 225 -11.14 3.28 -25.60
C GLU A 225 -10.47 4.20 -24.53
N PRO A 226 -9.17 4.05 -24.17
CA PRO A 226 -8.62 4.59 -22.93
C PRO A 226 -8.05 6.01 -23.01
N GLU A 227 -7.69 6.53 -24.19
CA GLU A 227 -6.94 7.79 -24.30
C GLU A 227 -7.75 9.04 -23.96
N VAL A 228 -9.06 9.01 -24.17
CA VAL A 228 -9.94 10.17 -23.93
C VAL A 228 -10.32 10.26 -22.46
N LEU A 229 -10.70 9.12 -21.87
CA LEU A 229 -11.17 9.02 -20.49
C LEU A 229 -10.07 9.32 -19.47
N GLN A 230 -8.79 9.08 -19.79
CA GLN A 230 -7.67 9.44 -18.90
C GLN A 230 -7.64 10.95 -18.57
N HIS A 231 -8.27 11.81 -19.37
CA HIS A 231 -8.32 13.25 -19.16
C HIS A 231 -9.54 13.71 -18.34
N PHE A 232 -10.37 12.78 -17.88
CA PHE A 232 -11.51 13.02 -17.02
C PHE A 232 -11.35 12.30 -15.68
N ILE A 233 -12.05 12.80 -14.67
CA ILE A 233 -12.43 12.01 -13.50
C ILE A 233 -13.90 11.67 -13.68
N VAL A 234 -14.22 10.38 -13.65
CA VAL A 234 -15.59 9.89 -13.86
C VAL A 234 -16.18 9.53 -12.50
N LYS A 235 -17.34 10.09 -12.18
CA LYS A 235 -18.11 9.76 -10.97
C LYS A 235 -19.59 9.69 -11.26
N GLN A 236 -20.31 8.87 -10.51
CA GLN A 236 -21.75 8.73 -10.58
C GLN A 236 -22.40 9.60 -9.50
N MET A 237 -23.49 10.29 -9.82
CA MET A 237 -24.21 11.14 -8.88
C MET A 237 -25.73 11.07 -9.12
N ASN A 238 -26.49 11.01 -8.03
CA ASN A 238 -27.94 11.14 -8.06
C ASN A 238 -28.32 12.64 -7.99
N LEU A 239 -28.97 13.13 -9.04
CA LEU A 239 -29.46 14.51 -9.17
C LEU A 239 -30.98 14.62 -9.01
N LYS A 240 -31.68 13.51 -8.70
CA LYS A 240 -33.11 13.53 -8.41
C LYS A 240 -33.32 14.15 -7.03
N ILE A 241 -34.04 15.27 -6.99
CA ILE A 241 -34.41 15.95 -5.73
C ILE A 241 -35.85 15.61 -5.39
N GLU A 242 -36.06 15.05 -4.20
CA GLU A 242 -37.37 14.74 -3.65
C GLU A 242 -37.85 15.87 -2.73
N LYS A 243 -39.16 15.90 -2.44
CA LYS A 243 -39.76 16.97 -1.62
C LYS A 243 -39.26 16.97 -0.18
N ASP A 244 -38.95 15.78 0.35
CA ASP A 244 -38.54 15.58 1.75
C ASP A 244 -37.02 15.56 1.93
N ASP A 245 -36.27 15.88 0.88
CA ASP A 245 -34.82 15.94 0.93
C ASP A 245 -34.31 17.00 1.91
N GLU A 246 -33.47 16.60 2.88
CA GLU A 246 -32.84 17.55 3.79
C GLU A 246 -31.94 18.55 3.05
N ARG A 247 -32.05 19.83 3.44
CA ARG A 247 -31.26 20.95 2.93
C ARG A 247 -30.08 21.22 3.87
N CYS A 248 -28.96 21.60 3.28
CA CYS A 248 -27.73 21.80 4.05
C CYS A 248 -27.57 23.21 4.63
N SER A 249 -28.17 24.20 3.99
CA SER A 249 -28.03 25.64 4.27
C SER A 249 -29.05 26.40 3.42
N ASP A 250 -29.19 27.70 3.66
CA ASP A 250 -30.05 28.58 2.84
C ASP A 250 -29.60 28.65 1.36
N ASP A 251 -28.31 28.41 1.09
CA ASP A 251 -27.73 28.32 -0.27
C ASP A 251 -27.40 26.87 -0.68
N CYS A 252 -28.39 25.96 -0.53
CA CYS A 252 -28.24 24.55 -0.91
C CYS A 252 -28.35 24.36 -2.44
N TYR A 253 -27.56 23.44 -3.03
CA TYR A 253 -27.72 23.13 -4.46
C TYR A 253 -29.11 22.57 -4.79
N LYS A 254 -29.77 21.91 -3.82
CA LYS A 254 -31.13 21.39 -3.96
C LYS A 254 -32.19 22.48 -4.11
N ASP A 255 -31.84 23.74 -3.86
CA ASP A 255 -32.72 24.91 -4.04
C ASP A 255 -32.49 25.63 -5.37
N LEU A 256 -31.56 25.13 -6.20
CA LEU A 256 -31.39 25.61 -7.57
C LEU A 256 -32.66 25.33 -8.38
N SER A 257 -32.97 26.24 -9.32
CA SER A 257 -34.22 26.14 -10.10
C SER A 257 -34.31 24.82 -10.89
N PRO A 258 -35.51 24.22 -11.05
CA PRO A 258 -35.67 23.01 -11.87
C PRO A 258 -35.13 23.16 -13.30
N GLY A 259 -35.27 24.34 -13.90
CA GLY A 259 -34.72 24.64 -15.23
C GLY A 259 -33.19 24.58 -15.30
N TYR A 260 -32.49 24.81 -14.18
CA TYR A 260 -31.04 24.60 -14.10
C TYR A 260 -30.69 23.10 -14.21
N PHE A 261 -31.41 22.23 -13.49
CA PHE A 261 -31.20 20.78 -13.55
C PHE A 261 -31.51 20.20 -14.93
N GLU A 262 -32.60 20.63 -15.57
CA GLU A 262 -32.92 20.22 -16.95
C GLU A 262 -31.79 20.60 -17.92
N LYS A 263 -31.24 21.81 -17.78
CA LYS A 263 -30.10 22.27 -18.58
C LYS A 263 -28.85 21.41 -18.32
N MET A 264 -28.59 21.01 -17.08
CA MET A 264 -27.44 20.17 -16.73
C MET A 264 -27.60 18.73 -17.23
N LEU A 265 -28.78 18.12 -17.07
CA LEU A 265 -29.07 16.78 -17.60
C LEU A 265 -28.90 16.74 -19.13
N LYS A 266 -29.38 17.79 -19.83
CA LYS A 266 -29.17 17.93 -21.27
C LYS A 266 -27.70 18.11 -21.63
N LYS A 267 -26.93 18.87 -20.84
CA LYS A 267 -25.47 19.07 -21.04
C LYS A 267 -24.69 17.75 -20.87
N LEU A 268 -25.14 16.90 -19.96
CA LEU A 268 -24.51 15.62 -19.63
C LEU A 268 -25.07 14.44 -20.44
N ASP A 269 -26.01 14.71 -21.36
CA ASP A 269 -26.74 13.69 -22.14
C ASP A 269 -27.35 12.57 -21.27
N SER A 270 -27.78 12.92 -20.05
CA SER A 270 -28.44 11.97 -19.14
C SER A 270 -29.96 12.08 -19.24
N ARG A 271 -30.60 10.92 -19.42
CA ARG A 271 -32.07 10.78 -19.38
C ARG A 271 -32.59 10.37 -18.00
N ASN A 272 -31.71 9.85 -17.13
CA ASN A 272 -32.07 9.38 -15.80
C ASN A 272 -31.43 10.29 -14.74
N PRO A 273 -32.22 11.11 -14.02
CA PRO A 273 -31.68 11.99 -12.98
C PRO A 273 -31.16 11.23 -11.76
N SER A 274 -31.57 9.98 -11.54
CA SER A 274 -31.08 9.17 -10.43
C SER A 274 -29.70 8.54 -10.68
N ASP A 275 -29.26 8.52 -11.94
CA ASP A 275 -28.03 7.89 -12.35
C ASP A 275 -27.33 8.76 -13.41
N VAL A 276 -26.61 9.78 -12.94
CA VAL A 276 -25.92 10.74 -13.81
C VAL A 276 -24.41 10.52 -13.72
N LEU A 277 -23.78 10.26 -14.88
CA LEU A 277 -22.33 10.19 -15.00
C LEU A 277 -21.73 11.59 -15.18
N LEU A 278 -20.87 11.96 -14.24
CA LEU A 278 -20.10 13.19 -14.23
C LEU A 278 -18.71 12.93 -14.81
N TYR A 279 -18.42 13.58 -15.93
CA TYR A 279 -17.11 13.55 -16.57
C TYR A 279 -16.40 14.89 -16.28
N VAL A 280 -15.67 14.95 -15.18
CA VAL A 280 -14.99 16.17 -14.73
C VAL A 280 -13.70 16.35 -15.53
N ALA A 281 -13.66 17.35 -16.41
CA ALA A 281 -12.53 17.58 -17.29
C ALA A 281 -11.34 18.14 -16.52
N LYS A 282 -10.24 17.37 -16.40
CA LYS A 282 -9.04 17.78 -15.66
C LYS A 282 -8.45 19.09 -16.17
N SER A 283 -8.61 19.37 -17.47
CA SER A 283 -8.05 20.55 -18.16
C SER A 283 -8.80 21.87 -17.93
N LYS A 284 -10.07 21.83 -17.49
CA LYS A 284 -10.83 23.06 -17.23
C LYS A 284 -10.48 23.69 -15.88
N VAL A 285 -10.04 22.88 -14.93
CA VAL A 285 -9.70 23.34 -13.60
C VAL A 285 -8.29 23.93 -13.60
N THR A 286 -8.19 25.25 -13.45
CA THR A 286 -6.93 26.00 -13.37
C THR A 286 -6.70 26.67 -12.02
N ASN A 287 -7.78 26.93 -11.26
CA ASN A 287 -7.70 27.50 -9.93
C ASN A 287 -7.33 26.41 -8.90
N SER A 288 -6.26 26.65 -8.13
CA SER A 288 -5.76 25.71 -7.12
C SER A 288 -6.79 25.38 -6.04
N LYS A 289 -7.59 26.36 -5.60
CA LYS A 289 -8.64 26.15 -4.57
C LYS A 289 -9.76 25.26 -5.10
N THR A 290 -10.23 25.53 -6.31
CA THR A 290 -11.24 24.70 -6.98
C THR A 290 -10.70 23.29 -7.22
N ALA A 291 -9.42 23.16 -7.61
CA ALA A 291 -8.79 21.86 -7.77
C ALA A 291 -8.71 21.08 -6.45
N ALA A 292 -8.34 21.73 -5.34
CA ALA A 292 -8.29 21.12 -4.03
C ALA A 292 -9.68 20.58 -3.61
N PHE A 293 -10.74 21.40 -3.73
CA PHE A 293 -12.10 20.96 -3.42
C PHE A 293 -12.56 19.79 -4.30
N LEU A 294 -12.38 19.90 -5.62
CA LEU A 294 -12.81 18.84 -6.53
C LEU A 294 -12.02 17.54 -6.32
N ASN A 295 -10.73 17.62 -6.01
CA ASN A 295 -9.92 16.44 -5.71
C ASN A 295 -10.38 15.77 -4.41
N ASP A 296 -10.65 16.54 -3.35
CA ASP A 296 -11.15 16.01 -2.07
C ASP A 296 -12.54 15.36 -2.27
N LEU A 297 -13.45 16.04 -2.97
CA LEU A 297 -14.78 15.53 -3.32
C LEU A 297 -14.75 14.24 -4.17
N LEU A 298 -13.89 14.18 -5.19
CA LEU A 298 -13.93 13.12 -6.20
C LEU A 298 -13.01 11.93 -5.92
N LEU A 299 -11.96 12.10 -5.11
CA LEU A 299 -10.91 11.07 -4.95
C LEU A 299 -10.88 10.43 -3.57
N ARG A 300 -11.51 11.03 -2.56
CA ARG A 300 -11.39 10.54 -1.19
C ARG A 300 -12.30 9.35 -0.88
N SER A 301 -13.55 9.37 -1.34
CA SER A 301 -14.50 8.27 -1.21
C SER A 301 -15.65 8.41 -2.20
N GLU A 302 -16.19 7.28 -2.64
CA GLU A 302 -17.46 7.17 -3.37
C GLU A 302 -18.62 7.85 -2.61
N THR A 303 -18.59 7.80 -1.28
CA THR A 303 -19.64 8.37 -0.41
C THR A 303 -19.68 9.91 -0.42
N TRP A 304 -18.60 10.57 -0.87
CA TRP A 304 -18.49 12.02 -0.80
C TRP A 304 -19.27 12.71 -1.92
N ILE A 305 -19.27 12.12 -3.12
CA ILE A 305 -20.06 12.64 -4.23
C ILE A 305 -21.56 12.40 -4.00
N THR A 306 -21.93 11.30 -3.35
CA THR A 306 -23.33 11.01 -2.95
C THR A 306 -23.75 11.87 -1.75
N GLY A 307 -22.84 12.13 -0.81
CA GLY A 307 -22.98 13.03 0.33
C GLY A 307 -22.62 14.50 0.06
N PHE A 308 -22.77 14.99 -1.19
CA PHE A 308 -22.28 16.31 -1.61
C PHE A 308 -22.66 17.47 -0.68
N CYS A 309 -23.91 17.51 -0.22
CA CYS A 309 -24.43 18.56 0.68
C CYS A 309 -23.70 18.62 2.03
N GLU A 310 -23.31 17.47 2.58
CA GLU A 310 -22.59 17.39 3.84
C GLU A 310 -21.14 17.83 3.64
N HIS A 311 -20.51 17.33 2.59
CA HIS A 311 -19.14 17.71 2.26
C HIS A 311 -19.02 19.22 1.97
N ALA A 312 -19.93 19.77 1.15
CA ALA A 312 -19.92 21.19 0.81
C ALA A 312 -20.10 22.10 2.04
N ARG A 313 -20.82 21.66 3.09
CA ARG A 313 -20.95 22.40 4.36
C ARG A 313 -19.63 22.50 5.13
N THR A 314 -18.76 21.51 5.02
CA THR A 314 -17.47 21.52 5.73
C THR A 314 -16.49 22.56 5.15
N SER A 315 -16.70 22.96 3.89
CA SER A 315 -15.88 23.96 3.21
C SER A 315 -16.30 25.39 3.60
N LYS A 316 -15.33 26.19 4.04
CA LYS A 316 -15.55 27.62 4.38
C LYS A 316 -15.45 28.56 3.17
N GLU A 317 -15.08 28.05 1.99
CA GLU A 317 -14.72 28.91 0.86
C GLU A 317 -15.90 29.30 -0.04
N ASN A 318 -16.86 28.39 -0.29
CA ASN A 318 -18.04 28.66 -1.09
C ASN A 318 -19.28 27.98 -0.49
N THR A 319 -20.46 28.44 -0.91
CA THR A 319 -21.74 27.83 -0.54
C THR A 319 -21.96 26.52 -1.32
N CYS A 320 -22.87 25.68 -0.81
CA CYS A 320 -23.21 24.40 -1.43
C CYS A 320 -23.68 24.57 -2.89
N ALA A 321 -24.55 25.54 -3.16
CA ALA A 321 -24.98 25.88 -4.52
C ALA A 321 -23.81 26.27 -5.44
N LYS A 322 -22.92 27.15 -4.99
CA LYS A 322 -21.74 27.59 -5.78
C LYS A 322 -20.77 26.44 -6.05
N TRP A 323 -20.53 25.57 -5.08
CA TRP A 323 -19.69 24.39 -5.30
C TRP A 323 -20.30 23.44 -6.32
N PHE A 324 -21.64 23.29 -6.31
CA PHE A 324 -22.34 22.46 -7.27
C PHE A 324 -22.28 23.05 -8.68
N GLU A 325 -22.48 24.36 -8.82
CA GLU A 325 -22.27 25.07 -10.09
C GLU A 325 -20.85 24.86 -10.63
N LEU A 326 -19.83 25.00 -9.77
CA LEU A 326 -18.44 24.75 -10.16
C LEU A 326 -18.21 23.30 -10.60
N LEU A 327 -18.76 22.31 -9.91
CA LEU A 327 -18.69 20.90 -10.31
C LEU A 327 -19.34 20.68 -11.68
N MET A 328 -20.56 21.22 -11.86
CA MET A 328 -21.31 21.08 -13.11
C MET A 328 -20.64 21.81 -14.28
N ASP A 329 -20.05 22.99 -14.06
CA ASP A 329 -19.34 23.76 -15.08
C ASP A 329 -18.10 23.02 -15.61
N ASN A 330 -17.41 22.32 -14.72
CA ASN A 330 -16.25 21.49 -15.05
C ASN A 330 -16.62 20.09 -15.59
N SER A 331 -17.88 19.68 -15.45
CA SER A 331 -18.40 18.42 -15.99
C SER A 331 -18.86 18.59 -17.44
N THR A 332 -18.49 17.65 -18.32
CA THR A 332 -18.86 17.67 -19.75
C THR A 332 -18.72 16.29 -20.38
N ILE A 333 -19.61 15.91 -21.30
CA ILE A 333 -19.49 14.64 -22.00
C ILE A 333 -18.19 14.55 -22.84
N PRO A 334 -17.56 13.38 -22.95
CA PRO A 334 -16.35 13.20 -23.77
C PRO A 334 -16.55 13.51 -25.26
N ASP A 335 -17.75 13.36 -25.80
CA ASP A 335 -18.05 13.63 -27.23
C ASP A 335 -18.33 15.11 -27.55
N ASP A 336 -18.24 16.00 -26.55
CA ASP A 336 -18.54 17.42 -26.71
C ASP A 336 -17.60 18.11 -27.72
N ARG A 337 -18.14 19.08 -28.47
CA ARG A 337 -17.41 19.82 -29.52
C ARG A 337 -16.17 20.54 -28.98
N LEU A 338 -16.24 21.06 -27.75
CA LEU A 338 -15.11 21.72 -27.09
C LEU A 338 -13.99 20.71 -26.78
N TYR A 339 -14.37 19.49 -26.39
CA TYR A 339 -13.41 18.43 -26.11
C TYR A 339 -12.74 17.90 -27.38
N LYS A 340 -13.50 17.69 -28.47
CA LYS A 340 -12.93 17.38 -29.80
C LYS A 340 -11.87 18.40 -30.23
N THR A 341 -12.14 19.69 -29.98
CA THR A 341 -11.20 20.78 -30.26
C THR A 341 -9.96 20.71 -29.35
N THR A 342 -10.16 20.38 -28.08
CA THR A 342 -9.08 20.22 -27.09
C THR A 342 -8.16 19.05 -27.45
N MET A 343 -8.73 17.91 -27.88
CA MET A 343 -7.96 16.75 -28.35
C MET A 343 -7.20 17.03 -29.65
N LYS A 344 -7.77 17.84 -30.55
CA LYS A 344 -7.03 18.30 -31.73
C LYS A 344 -5.79 19.11 -31.33
N LYS A 345 -5.93 20.07 -30.40
CA LYS A 345 -4.80 20.84 -29.86
C LYS A 345 -3.75 19.95 -29.20
N TYR A 346 -4.19 18.95 -28.44
CA TYR A 346 -3.30 17.95 -27.86
C TYR A 346 -2.49 17.21 -28.93
N LYS A 347 -3.15 16.64 -29.94
CA LYS A 347 -2.50 15.93 -31.05
C LYS A 347 -1.51 16.83 -31.80
N ASP A 348 -1.84 18.11 -31.98
CA ASP A 348 -0.94 19.08 -32.60
C ASP A 348 0.27 19.42 -31.71
N ASP A 349 0.09 19.55 -30.39
CA ASP A 349 1.20 19.77 -29.44
C ASP A 349 2.14 18.56 -29.36
N GLN A 350 1.61 17.33 -29.52
CA GLN A 350 2.42 16.11 -29.57
C GLN A 350 3.43 16.10 -30.73
N LYS A 351 3.16 16.78 -31.84
CA LYS A 351 4.07 16.86 -33.00
C LYS A 351 5.37 17.58 -32.68
N GLY A 352 5.36 18.54 -31.75
CA GLY A 352 6.52 19.36 -31.41
C GLY A 352 7.39 18.77 -30.30
N PHE A 353 8.11 17.67 -30.56
CA PHE A 353 8.95 16.99 -29.55
C PHE A 353 9.89 17.94 -28.79
N ASN A 354 10.73 18.71 -29.49
CA ASN A 354 11.70 19.62 -28.87
C ASN A 354 11.03 20.70 -28.01
N LYS A 355 9.86 21.19 -28.43
CA LYS A 355 9.08 22.16 -27.64
C LYS A 355 8.59 21.54 -26.33
N ARG A 356 8.10 20.30 -26.38
CA ARG A 356 7.66 19.55 -25.19
C ARG A 356 8.83 19.29 -24.24
N LEU A 357 9.96 18.84 -24.77
CA LEU A 357 11.17 18.57 -23.99
C LEU A 357 11.73 19.82 -23.32
N ASN A 358 11.75 20.96 -24.02
CA ASN A 358 12.19 22.24 -23.44
C ASN A 358 11.25 22.70 -22.31
N ARG A 359 9.92 22.63 -22.50
CA ARG A 359 8.95 22.94 -21.44
C ARG A 359 9.15 22.05 -20.22
N PHE A 360 9.38 20.76 -20.45
CA PHE A 360 9.69 19.79 -19.40
C PHE A 360 10.94 20.20 -18.59
N TYR A 361 12.06 20.48 -19.26
CA TYR A 361 13.28 20.89 -18.57
C TYR A 361 13.08 22.19 -17.79
N SER A 362 12.39 23.19 -18.35
CA SER A 362 12.07 24.42 -17.63
C SER A 362 11.22 24.18 -16.37
N ALA A 363 10.36 23.17 -16.37
CA ALA A 363 9.46 22.88 -15.24
C ALA A 363 10.08 21.99 -14.15
N VAL A 364 11.11 21.19 -14.49
CA VAL A 364 11.70 20.18 -13.60
C VAL A 364 13.09 20.59 -13.09
N TRP A 365 13.90 21.30 -13.89
CA TRP A 365 15.31 21.58 -13.57
C TRP A 365 15.51 22.63 -12.46
N THR A 366 14.47 23.40 -12.12
CA THR A 366 14.50 24.41 -11.06
C THR A 366 14.21 23.82 -9.66
N LYS A 367 13.88 22.53 -9.56
CA LYS A 367 13.47 21.87 -8.31
C LYS A 367 14.62 21.00 -7.79
N LYS A 368 15.39 21.53 -6.83
CA LYS A 368 16.67 20.95 -6.40
C LYS A 368 16.60 19.66 -5.58
N ASP A 369 15.46 19.28 -4.96
CA ASP A 369 15.51 18.33 -3.83
C ASP A 369 14.40 17.27 -3.81
N LEU A 370 14.11 16.59 -4.92
CA LEU A 370 13.12 15.48 -4.91
C LEU A 370 13.76 14.20 -5.45
N ASN A 371 14.37 13.45 -4.53
CA ASN A 371 15.19 12.26 -4.84
C ASN A 371 14.38 10.99 -5.11
N VAL A 372 13.05 11.01 -5.02
CA VAL A 372 12.22 9.81 -5.22
C VAL A 372 11.05 10.13 -6.14
N HIS A 373 10.99 9.42 -7.28
CA HIS A 373 9.80 9.41 -8.10
C HIS A 373 8.77 8.48 -7.42
N PRO A 374 7.52 8.90 -7.20
CA PRO A 374 6.52 8.03 -6.59
C PRO A 374 6.16 6.89 -7.54
N LEU A 375 6.00 5.69 -7.01
CA LEU A 375 5.54 4.53 -7.79
C LEU A 375 4.10 4.71 -8.26
N THR A 376 3.27 5.43 -7.49
CA THR A 376 1.85 5.63 -7.79
C THR A 376 1.63 6.73 -8.82
N PRO A 377 1.05 6.44 -10.00
CA PRO A 377 0.72 7.45 -10.99
C PRO A 377 -0.34 8.42 -10.47
N CYS A 378 -0.20 9.71 -10.78
CA CYS A 378 -1.17 10.69 -10.32
C CYS A 378 -2.48 10.64 -11.15
N ASN A 379 -3.61 10.91 -10.48
CA ASN A 379 -4.92 11.01 -11.10
C ASN A 379 -5.75 12.09 -10.38
N HIS A 380 -5.59 13.35 -10.77
CA HIS A 380 -6.25 14.50 -10.11
C HIS A 380 -6.58 15.60 -11.12
N VAL A 381 -7.46 16.54 -10.73
CA VAL A 381 -7.71 17.77 -11.49
C VAL A 381 -6.64 18.83 -11.17
N GLY A 382 -6.42 19.75 -12.12
CA GLY A 382 -5.42 20.81 -11.99
C GLY A 382 -4.02 20.44 -12.48
N SER A 383 -3.04 21.29 -12.17
CA SER A 383 -1.64 21.12 -12.56
C SER A 383 -0.89 20.18 -11.61
N CYS A 384 0.02 19.35 -12.14
CA CYS A 384 0.88 18.50 -11.31
C CYS A 384 2.12 19.26 -10.82
N GLY A 385 2.61 18.88 -9.65
CA GLY A 385 3.84 19.43 -9.09
C GLY A 385 4.00 19.13 -7.60
N PRO A 386 5.19 19.47 -7.04
CA PRO A 386 5.40 19.38 -5.61
C PRO A 386 4.42 20.31 -4.88
N ASN A 387 3.92 19.85 -3.73
CA ASN A 387 2.97 20.57 -2.87
C ASN A 387 1.56 20.76 -3.48
N VAL A 388 1.20 20.01 -4.53
CA VAL A 388 -0.17 19.97 -5.02
C VAL A 388 -0.94 18.89 -4.23
N PRO A 389 -2.02 19.24 -3.51
CA PRO A 389 -2.83 18.25 -2.80
C PRO A 389 -3.33 17.14 -3.75
N HIS A 390 -3.31 15.90 -3.28
CA HIS A 390 -3.70 14.71 -4.05
C HIS A 390 -2.83 14.43 -5.31
N CYS A 391 -1.68 15.11 -5.47
CA CYS A 391 -0.69 14.77 -6.47
C CYS A 391 0.42 13.93 -5.84
N SER A 392 0.61 12.71 -6.31
CA SER A 392 1.77 11.91 -5.92
C SER A 392 3.05 12.48 -6.54
N CYS A 393 3.00 13.05 -7.75
CA CYS A 393 4.19 13.41 -8.54
C CYS A 393 5.02 14.56 -7.96
N ASN A 394 6.20 14.22 -7.45
CA ASN A 394 7.17 15.19 -6.93
C ASN A 394 8.08 15.78 -8.02
N LYS A 395 8.74 14.93 -8.83
CA LYS A 395 9.79 15.37 -9.78
C LYS A 395 9.26 15.58 -11.19
N TYR A 396 8.60 14.56 -11.74
CA TYR A 396 7.96 14.58 -13.05
C TYR A 396 6.76 13.62 -13.06
N CYS A 397 5.94 13.69 -14.10
CA CYS A 397 4.91 12.69 -14.39
C CYS A 397 5.43 11.70 -15.43
N THR A 398 5.13 10.41 -15.26
CA THR A 398 5.43 9.34 -16.21
C THR A 398 4.29 9.15 -17.22
N VAL A 399 4.48 8.23 -18.17
CA VAL A 399 3.43 7.82 -19.10
C VAL A 399 2.19 7.28 -18.38
N ALA A 400 2.39 6.56 -17.27
CA ALA A 400 1.31 5.97 -16.46
C ALA A 400 0.45 7.03 -15.74
N CYS A 401 0.95 8.27 -15.58
CA CYS A 401 0.20 9.33 -14.92
C CYS A 401 -0.99 9.78 -15.78
N GLN A 402 -2.18 9.78 -15.18
CA GLN A 402 -3.44 10.23 -15.77
C GLN A 402 -3.67 11.74 -15.56
N CYS A 403 -2.60 12.52 -15.62
CA CYS A 403 -2.68 13.97 -15.53
C CYS A 403 -3.31 14.59 -16.78
N ARG A 404 -3.52 15.91 -16.75
CA ARG A 404 -3.89 16.68 -17.95
C ARG A 404 -2.94 16.42 -19.11
N TYR A 405 -3.48 16.50 -20.32
CA TYR A 405 -2.75 16.32 -21.57
C TYR A 405 -1.60 17.32 -21.79
N ASP A 406 -1.67 18.50 -21.18
CA ASP A 406 -0.67 19.57 -21.25
C ASP A 406 0.20 19.67 -19.99
N CYS A 407 0.27 18.60 -19.20
CA CYS A 407 1.10 18.54 -18.00
C CYS A 407 2.56 18.91 -18.31
N GLY A 408 3.01 20.06 -17.81
CA GLY A 408 4.35 20.59 -18.07
C GLY A 408 5.48 19.77 -17.47
N ILE A 409 5.19 18.91 -16.49
CA ILE A 409 6.16 18.01 -15.88
C ILE A 409 6.03 16.57 -16.40
N LYS A 410 5.17 16.27 -17.38
CA LYS A 410 5.08 14.93 -17.97
C LYS A 410 6.24 14.71 -18.93
N PHE A 411 7.05 13.69 -18.65
CA PHE A 411 8.23 13.40 -19.45
C PHE A 411 7.83 12.90 -20.85
N PRO A 412 8.26 13.57 -21.94
CA PRO A 412 7.83 13.23 -23.29
C PRO A 412 8.58 12.03 -23.91
N GLY A 413 9.58 11.47 -23.23
CA GLY A 413 10.48 10.45 -23.78
C GLY A 413 11.66 11.06 -24.55
N CYS A 414 12.31 10.25 -25.39
CA CYS A 414 13.37 10.68 -26.29
C CYS A 414 12.99 10.48 -27.76
N ASN A 415 13.69 11.20 -28.65
CA ASN A 415 13.60 11.01 -30.10
C ASN A 415 14.98 10.71 -30.70
N CYS A 416 15.81 9.98 -29.94
CA CYS A 416 17.16 9.63 -30.34
C CYS A 416 17.13 8.74 -31.58
N GLY A 417 17.92 9.13 -32.58
CA GLY A 417 18.23 8.29 -33.74
C GLY A 417 19.36 7.32 -33.44
N GLU A 418 19.61 6.45 -34.41
CA GLU A 418 20.79 5.59 -34.42
C GLU A 418 22.07 6.41 -34.66
N VAL A 419 23.10 6.12 -33.88
CA VAL A 419 24.46 6.59 -34.07
C VAL A 419 25.37 5.36 -33.97
N ASP A 420 26.11 5.08 -35.03
CA ASP A 420 27.05 3.93 -35.11
C ASP A 420 26.40 2.56 -34.77
N GLY A 421 25.19 2.29 -35.27
CA GLY A 421 24.53 1.00 -35.04
C GLY A 421 23.86 0.85 -33.68
N GLN A 422 23.80 1.91 -32.86
CA GLN A 422 23.22 1.89 -31.51
C GLN A 422 22.46 3.18 -31.19
N SER A 423 21.57 3.15 -30.19
CA SER A 423 20.89 4.37 -29.70
C SER A 423 20.80 4.40 -28.17
N CYS A 424 20.73 5.61 -27.62
CA CYS A 424 20.52 5.88 -26.19
C CYS A 424 21.62 5.32 -25.25
N GLY A 425 22.88 5.24 -25.67
CA GLY A 425 23.99 4.78 -24.82
C GLY A 425 24.68 5.85 -23.97
N THR A 426 24.28 7.13 -24.09
CA THR A 426 24.95 8.26 -23.42
C THR A 426 23.95 9.26 -22.84
N SER A 427 24.44 10.18 -22.00
CA SER A 427 23.66 11.28 -21.41
C SER A 427 23.12 12.31 -22.44
N SER A 428 23.48 12.19 -23.72
CA SER A 428 22.83 12.93 -24.81
C SER A 428 21.36 12.52 -24.99
N CYS A 429 21.00 11.30 -24.55
CA CYS A 429 19.61 10.87 -24.48
C CYS A 429 18.92 11.45 -23.23
N PRO A 430 17.76 12.13 -23.37
CA PRO A 430 16.99 12.62 -22.24
C PRO A 430 16.61 11.55 -21.21
N CYS A 431 16.35 10.32 -21.65
CA CYS A 431 16.02 9.20 -20.75
C CYS A 431 17.23 8.85 -19.87
N VAL A 432 18.40 8.66 -20.48
CA VAL A 432 19.65 8.37 -19.77
C VAL A 432 20.03 9.51 -18.82
N LEU A 433 19.91 10.76 -19.26
CA LEU A 433 20.16 11.94 -18.42
C LEU A 433 19.30 11.96 -17.15
N LEU A 434 18.05 11.51 -17.25
CA LEU A 434 17.11 11.43 -16.13
C LEU A 434 17.18 10.10 -15.36
N LYS A 435 18.12 9.22 -15.71
CA LYS A 435 18.25 7.87 -15.14
C LYS A 435 16.96 7.05 -15.28
N LEU A 436 16.35 7.14 -16.47
CA LEU A 436 15.15 6.41 -16.86
C LEU A 436 15.46 5.50 -18.05
N GLU A 437 14.85 4.33 -18.09
CA GLU A 437 14.79 3.55 -19.32
C GLU A 437 13.91 4.21 -20.39
N CYS A 438 14.22 3.94 -21.65
CA CYS A 438 13.42 4.32 -22.78
C CYS A 438 12.13 3.49 -22.81
N ASN A 439 11.00 4.17 -22.71
CA ASN A 439 9.69 3.54 -22.73
C ASN A 439 9.12 3.53 -24.16
N PRO A 440 8.61 2.39 -24.68
CA PRO A 440 8.08 2.30 -26.05
C PRO A 440 6.85 3.17 -26.32
N LEU A 441 6.10 3.57 -25.27
CA LEU A 441 4.94 4.46 -25.39
C LEU A 441 5.33 5.93 -25.60
N THR A 442 6.54 6.34 -25.21
CA THR A 442 7.01 7.74 -25.31
C THR A 442 8.20 7.90 -26.25
N CYS A 443 9.04 6.87 -26.40
CA CYS A 443 10.27 6.88 -27.18
C CYS A 443 10.05 6.24 -28.56
N ASN A 444 9.57 7.04 -29.51
CA ASN A 444 9.08 6.53 -30.80
C ASN A 444 10.16 6.04 -31.77
N THR A 445 11.40 6.54 -31.66
CA THR A 445 12.47 6.27 -32.64
C THR A 445 13.40 5.14 -32.20
N CYS A 446 13.83 5.12 -30.93
CA CYS A 446 14.76 4.11 -30.42
C CYS A 446 14.06 2.81 -29.96
N SER A 447 12.84 2.87 -29.44
CA SER A 447 12.21 1.74 -28.73
C SER A 447 11.00 1.10 -29.45
N ARG A 448 10.51 1.68 -30.55
CA ARG A 448 9.21 1.30 -31.14
C ARG A 448 9.28 0.59 -32.50
N THR A 449 10.41 0.66 -33.18
CA THR A 449 10.57 0.16 -34.56
C THR A 449 11.31 -1.17 -34.57
N SER A 450 10.59 -2.24 -34.88
CA SER A 450 11.17 -3.50 -35.36
C SER A 450 11.90 -3.23 -36.68
N GLY A 451 13.23 -3.08 -36.61
CA GLY A 451 14.08 -2.81 -37.78
C GLY A 451 15.16 -1.74 -37.59
N ASN A 452 15.12 -0.96 -36.50
CA ASN A 452 16.21 -0.04 -36.14
C ASN A 452 17.23 -0.72 -35.21
N ALA A 453 18.43 -0.16 -35.12
CA ALA A 453 19.43 -0.54 -34.12
C ALA A 453 18.87 -0.71 -32.70
N PRO A 454 19.39 -1.65 -31.90
CA PRO A 454 18.91 -1.89 -30.54
C PRO A 454 19.10 -0.63 -29.67
N CYS A 455 18.03 -0.22 -28.99
CA CYS A 455 18.12 0.76 -27.90
C CYS A 455 18.79 0.11 -26.70
N LEU A 456 19.96 0.66 -26.31
CA LEU A 456 20.76 0.16 -25.18
C LEU A 456 20.20 0.55 -23.81
N ASN A 457 19.19 1.43 -23.77
CA ASN A 457 18.60 1.92 -22.53
C ASN A 457 17.16 1.40 -22.38
N ALA A 458 16.96 0.12 -22.68
CA ALA A 458 15.67 -0.57 -22.55
C ALA A 458 15.88 -2.05 -22.20
N GLU A 459 17.01 -2.37 -21.57
CA GLU A 459 17.48 -3.74 -21.34
C GLU A 459 16.82 -4.34 -20.09
N LEU A 460 16.69 -3.58 -19.00
CA LEU A 460 16.04 -4.05 -17.77
C LEU A 460 14.55 -4.31 -17.99
N GLY A 461 13.83 -3.40 -18.64
CA GLY A 461 12.41 -3.58 -18.98
C GLY A 461 12.14 -4.71 -19.96
N LYS A 462 13.18 -5.28 -20.60
CA LYS A 462 13.09 -6.50 -21.42
C LYS A 462 13.50 -7.76 -20.65
N GLY A 463 13.87 -7.65 -19.38
CA GLY A 463 14.41 -8.74 -18.58
C GLY A 463 15.77 -9.23 -19.06
N ALA A 464 16.59 -8.35 -19.67
CA ALA A 464 17.92 -8.73 -20.11
C ALA A 464 18.77 -9.15 -18.90
N MET A 465 19.30 -10.38 -18.95
CA MET A 465 20.18 -10.92 -17.93
C MET A 465 21.31 -11.68 -18.62
N VAL A 466 22.55 -11.38 -18.24
CA VAL A 466 23.71 -12.14 -18.70
C VAL A 466 23.82 -13.45 -17.92
N VAL A 467 24.49 -14.44 -18.51
CA VAL A 467 24.74 -15.70 -17.80
C VAL A 467 25.66 -15.46 -16.60
N ILE A 468 25.17 -15.80 -15.41
CA ILE A 468 25.91 -15.73 -14.16
C ILE A 468 26.07 -17.15 -13.59
N HIS A 469 27.27 -17.48 -13.15
CA HIS A 469 27.59 -18.70 -12.43
C HIS A 469 27.77 -18.41 -10.95
N VAL A 470 27.02 -19.10 -10.11
CA VAL A 470 27.19 -19.05 -8.65
C VAL A 470 28.16 -20.14 -8.22
N LYS A 471 29.29 -19.75 -7.62
CA LYS A 471 30.34 -20.65 -7.13
C LYS A 471 30.94 -20.09 -5.85
N ARG A 472 31.71 -20.89 -5.10
CA ARG A 472 32.50 -20.35 -3.99
C ARG A 472 33.44 -19.27 -4.50
N SER A 473 33.56 -18.16 -3.76
CA SER A 473 34.32 -16.98 -4.18
C SER A 473 35.76 -17.33 -4.60
N GLY A 474 36.44 -18.17 -3.83
CA GLY A 474 37.82 -18.59 -4.11
C GLY A 474 38.86 -17.45 -4.06
N VAL A 475 38.42 -16.19 -3.86
CA VAL A 475 39.27 -15.02 -3.67
C VAL A 475 39.77 -15.00 -2.23
N PRO A 476 41.10 -14.87 -2.00
CA PRO A 476 41.64 -14.77 -0.65
C PRO A 476 40.98 -13.60 0.11
N GLN A 477 40.58 -13.84 1.37
CA GLN A 477 39.88 -12.87 2.24
C GLN A 477 38.41 -12.61 1.90
N ILE A 478 37.82 -13.31 0.92
CA ILE A 478 36.38 -13.24 0.62
C ILE A 478 35.75 -14.61 0.90
N GLU A 479 34.89 -14.67 1.90
CA GLU A 479 34.18 -15.88 2.31
C GLU A 479 32.82 -16.01 1.61
N GLY A 480 32.33 -17.25 1.45
CA GLY A 480 31.00 -17.55 0.91
C GLY A 480 30.93 -17.73 -0.60
N ASN A 481 29.70 -17.63 -1.13
CA ASN A 481 29.42 -17.75 -2.55
C ASN A 481 29.61 -16.40 -3.26
N GLY A 482 30.06 -16.45 -4.51
CA GLY A 482 30.16 -15.31 -5.42
C GLY A 482 29.44 -15.56 -6.74
N ALA A 483 29.12 -14.47 -7.42
CA ALA A 483 28.53 -14.46 -8.76
C ALA A 483 29.63 -14.15 -9.80
N PHE A 484 29.79 -15.02 -10.79
CA PHE A 484 30.82 -14.93 -11.82
C PHE A 484 30.20 -14.85 -13.21
N LEU A 485 30.71 -13.98 -14.07
CA LEU A 485 30.25 -13.89 -15.45
C LEU A 485 30.55 -15.19 -16.21
N GLY A 486 29.54 -15.75 -16.88
CA GLY A 486 29.69 -16.89 -17.80
C GLY A 486 30.10 -16.47 -19.22
N GLN A 487 30.10 -15.18 -19.51
CA GLN A 487 30.44 -14.59 -20.81
C GLN A 487 31.27 -13.32 -20.65
N SER A 488 31.99 -12.93 -21.70
CA SER A 488 32.63 -11.61 -21.73
C SER A 488 31.58 -10.52 -21.95
N VAL A 489 31.68 -9.43 -21.19
CA VAL A 489 30.78 -8.26 -21.27
C VAL A 489 31.60 -6.99 -21.49
N LYS A 490 31.01 -5.99 -22.13
CA LYS A 490 31.64 -4.68 -22.35
C LYS A 490 31.42 -3.77 -21.14
N LYS A 491 32.27 -2.74 -21.03
CA LYS A 491 32.08 -1.68 -20.03
C LYS A 491 30.73 -0.99 -20.25
N HIS A 492 29.95 -0.83 -19.18
CA HIS A 492 28.60 -0.24 -19.19
C HIS A 492 27.49 -1.09 -19.83
N GLU A 493 27.75 -2.35 -20.15
CA GLU A 493 26.71 -3.31 -20.56
C GLU A 493 25.85 -3.71 -19.35
N CYS A 494 24.53 -3.81 -19.53
CA CYS A 494 23.63 -4.25 -18.48
C CYS A 494 23.85 -5.74 -18.16
N LEU A 495 24.07 -6.07 -16.88
CA LEU A 495 24.21 -7.46 -16.45
C LEU A 495 22.87 -8.10 -16.09
N GLY A 496 21.92 -7.30 -15.63
CA GLY A 496 20.62 -7.74 -15.14
C GLY A 496 20.13 -6.88 -13.98
N GLU A 497 18.88 -7.09 -13.60
CA GLU A 497 18.28 -6.44 -12.44
C GLU A 497 18.66 -7.17 -11.15
N TYR A 498 18.94 -6.40 -10.09
CA TYR A 498 18.97 -6.96 -8.74
C TYR A 498 17.53 -7.08 -8.24
N VAL A 499 16.94 -8.25 -8.45
CA VAL A 499 15.56 -8.54 -8.06
C VAL A 499 15.51 -8.99 -6.60
N GLY A 500 14.45 -8.61 -5.90
CA GLY A 500 14.18 -9.04 -4.54
C GLY A 500 12.83 -8.54 -4.04
N GLU A 501 12.49 -8.88 -2.81
CA GLU A 501 11.26 -8.41 -2.17
C GLU A 501 11.32 -6.89 -1.91
N SER A 502 10.27 -6.18 -2.30
CA SER A 502 10.09 -4.78 -1.90
C SER A 502 9.40 -4.73 -0.55
N ILE A 503 10.13 -4.28 0.47
CA ILE A 503 9.64 -4.24 1.85
C ILE A 503 9.58 -2.80 2.38
N PRO A 504 8.62 -2.48 3.26
CA PRO A 504 8.51 -1.16 3.88
C PRO A 504 9.64 -0.90 4.90
N ASP A 505 9.86 0.38 5.25
CA ASP A 505 10.97 0.78 6.12
C ASP A 505 10.87 0.10 7.51
N GLU A 506 9.66 -0.15 8.02
CA GLU A 506 9.44 -0.87 9.28
C GLU A 506 9.93 -2.34 9.21
N GLU A 507 9.71 -2.99 8.07
CA GLU A 507 10.17 -4.37 7.84
C GLU A 507 11.69 -4.45 7.65
N ILE A 508 12.30 -3.41 7.06
CA ILE A 508 13.75 -3.28 6.94
C ILE A 508 14.39 -3.26 8.33
N GLU A 509 13.80 -2.53 9.29
CA GLU A 509 14.31 -2.48 10.67
C GLU A 509 14.21 -3.85 11.35
N ARG A 510 13.07 -4.55 11.19
CA ARG A 510 12.88 -5.91 11.74
C ARG A 510 13.88 -6.91 11.18
N ARG A 511 13.99 -7.02 9.86
CA ARG A 511 14.95 -7.94 9.21
C ARG A 511 16.39 -7.52 9.48
N GLY A 512 16.67 -6.21 9.51
CA GLY A 512 17.99 -5.65 9.80
C GLY A 512 18.53 -6.04 11.18
N ALA A 513 17.66 -6.09 12.19
CA ALA A 513 18.03 -6.56 13.53
C ALA A 513 18.44 -8.04 13.54
N GLU A 514 17.71 -8.89 12.83
CA GLU A 514 18.03 -10.31 12.68
C GLU A 514 19.34 -10.51 11.88
N TYR A 515 19.46 -9.82 10.76
CA TYR A 515 20.67 -9.78 9.91
C TYR A 515 21.91 -9.29 10.65
N HIS A 516 21.76 -8.38 11.62
CA HIS A 516 22.85 -7.98 12.49
C HIS A 516 23.41 -9.16 13.32
N PHE A 517 22.55 -10.05 13.83
CA PHE A 517 22.99 -11.23 14.58
C PHE A 517 23.69 -12.27 13.70
N HIS A 518 23.32 -12.34 12.41
CA HIS A 518 23.95 -13.24 11.44
C HIS A 518 25.15 -12.62 10.72
N ALA A 519 25.43 -11.33 10.97
CA ALA A 519 26.49 -10.56 10.33
C ALA A 519 26.44 -10.55 8.79
N VAL A 520 25.24 -10.67 8.21
CA VAL A 520 24.99 -10.69 6.75
C VAL A 520 23.75 -9.87 6.46
N THR A 521 23.78 -9.00 5.44
CA THR A 521 22.59 -8.29 4.96
C THR A 521 22.55 -8.27 3.43
N PHE A 522 21.34 -8.44 2.89
CA PHE A 522 21.04 -8.30 1.46
C PHE A 522 20.03 -7.16 1.22
N LEU A 523 19.81 -6.30 2.22
CA LEU A 523 18.90 -5.15 2.13
C LEU A 523 19.59 -4.01 1.38
N ILE A 524 18.99 -3.60 0.27
CA ILE A 524 19.48 -2.49 -0.57
C ILE A 524 18.42 -1.40 -0.57
N PRO A 525 18.71 -0.18 -0.07
CA PRO A 525 17.75 0.91 -0.12
C PRO A 525 17.42 1.29 -1.57
N ALA A 526 16.15 1.17 -1.95
CA ALA A 526 15.69 1.57 -3.28
C ALA A 526 15.97 3.06 -3.59
N LYS A 527 16.07 3.91 -2.56
CA LYS A 527 16.39 5.35 -2.66
C LYS A 527 17.82 5.63 -3.15
N VAL A 528 18.74 4.66 -3.06
CA VAL A 528 20.19 4.87 -3.31
C VAL A 528 20.61 4.58 -4.76
N LEU A 529 19.76 3.96 -5.58
CA LEU A 529 20.09 3.61 -6.97
C LEU A 529 20.21 4.82 -7.93
N GLY A 530 20.00 6.04 -7.43
CA GLY A 530 20.09 7.29 -8.18
C GLY A 530 21.26 8.21 -7.80
N GLN A 531 22.10 7.87 -6.82
CA GLN A 531 23.27 8.66 -6.43
C GLN A 531 24.58 7.93 -6.69
N GLU A 532 25.61 8.72 -6.94
CA GLU A 532 26.86 8.41 -7.64
C GLU A 532 27.62 7.21 -7.07
N TRP A 533 27.90 6.22 -7.91
CA TRP A 533 29.15 5.45 -7.85
C TRP A 533 30.01 5.93 -9.02
N MET A 534 30.66 7.07 -8.86
CA MET A 534 31.93 7.35 -9.53
C MET A 534 33.00 7.45 -8.43
N PRO A 535 34.20 6.88 -8.65
CA PRO A 535 35.30 6.94 -7.69
C PRO A 535 35.76 8.37 -7.40
#